data_AF-A0A533S4U6-F1
#
_entry.id   AF-A0A533S4U6-F1
#
_cell.length_a   1.000
_cell.length_b   1.000
_cell.length_c   1.000
_cell.angle_alpha   90.00
_cell.angle_beta   90.00
_cell.angle_gamma   90.00
#
_symmetry.space_group_name_H-M   'P 1'
#
loop_
_entity.id
_entity.type
_entity.pdbx_description
1 polymer ?
#
loop_
_entity_poly.entity_id
_entity_poly.type
_entity_poly.pdbx_seq_one_letter_code
_entity_poly.pdbx_strand_id
1 'polypeptide(L)'
;MSYYFKNYFAICVLFLLVALPAAAAPETVAIPSPATNGKKTAASFSFDSVWFYQNGTRVIPEIGKRWITVVFDPGDNAAGTEFNVSDDSFIQEKAKAVLLAHDRLTEYLYDPNLAEATGFFKLRGGLTLEDIRQLIAQVSKEEAVKYVHPTLILNNKTFAFFTEFQLEWKTGADPAQREALLKAAHVVFDENKNHYVVDVAAMPFFKALNLLAEDVNVLRATPSLVEIKPSISANLSLSMRGGNIGNSVPFKLTITFSDRVRIDPSSLATLNLRPANLQKELFDSTVDPYDTAKIVTKSPLVVTGRVTFYAPGEFTIPAVPISYSCPSCPGSSVRSFETEPVIFKVSSIIPAEQSEYRLIVPAEPISPAFHLAAYRQQGKFDLRLALICFAGIVPCAVWLLILRRKVTAERVLLEDNNKEELLAEKLRSLVQVTPTAPHWRYLGEVGSLLREYLLVHCGIDEKYRGGSGKQFLETLGERIPRESLESLGLIFAAIDTSISRESEQHQEIEQLQGEILKVVDLTAQNAAAHG
;
A
#
# COMPACT_ATOMS: atom_id res chain seq x y z
N MET A 1 5.02 -19.01 41.62
CA MET A 1 4.21 -18.28 40.62
C MET A 1 4.61 -16.82 40.35
N SER A 2 5.40 -16.13 41.20
CA SER A 2 5.64 -14.67 41.06
C SER A 2 6.78 -14.25 40.11
N TYR A 3 7.69 -15.13 39.72
CA TYR A 3 8.87 -14.75 38.92
C TYR A 3 8.60 -14.75 37.41
N TYR A 4 7.79 -15.71 36.93
CA TYR A 4 7.42 -15.79 35.52
C TYR A 4 6.50 -14.64 35.08
N PHE A 5 5.66 -14.12 35.98
CA PHE A 5 4.76 -13.01 35.66
C PHE A 5 5.51 -11.68 35.41
N LYS A 6 6.66 -11.46 36.08
CA LYS A 6 7.50 -10.27 35.87
C LYS A 6 8.22 -10.28 34.51
N ASN A 7 8.69 -11.45 34.06
CA ASN A 7 9.39 -11.55 32.77
C ASN A 7 8.43 -11.40 31.58
N TYR A 8 7.20 -11.89 31.67
CA TYR A 8 6.19 -11.67 30.62
C TYR A 8 5.75 -10.21 30.52
N PHE A 9 5.63 -9.51 31.65
CA PHE A 9 5.29 -8.08 31.66
C PHE A 9 6.38 -7.22 31.00
N ALA A 10 7.66 -7.54 31.25
CA ALA A 10 8.78 -6.85 30.63
C ALA A 10 8.83 -7.03 29.10
N ILE A 11 8.55 -8.23 28.60
CA ILE A 11 8.54 -8.53 27.16
C ILE A 11 7.36 -7.84 26.45
N CYS A 12 6.19 -7.78 27.08
CA CYS A 12 5.04 -7.06 26.53
C CYS A 12 5.26 -5.54 26.50
N VAL A 13 5.90 -4.96 27.51
CA VAL A 13 6.26 -3.52 27.53
C VAL A 13 7.32 -3.20 26.47
N LEU A 14 8.26 -4.11 26.21
CA LEU A 14 9.28 -3.93 25.17
C LEU A 14 8.67 -3.95 23.75
N PHE A 15 7.71 -4.85 23.49
CA PHE A 15 6.99 -4.89 22.20
C PHE A 15 6.08 -3.68 21.98
N LEU A 16 5.52 -3.11 23.05
CA LEU A 16 4.66 -1.92 22.96
C LEU A 16 5.48 -0.63 22.73
N LEU A 17 6.76 -0.61 23.11
CA LEU A 17 7.69 0.51 22.85
C LEU A 17 8.29 0.49 21.43
N VAL A 18 8.33 -0.66 20.75
CA VAL A 18 8.80 -0.77 19.36
C VAL A 18 7.69 -0.44 18.34
N ALA A 19 6.44 -0.32 18.78
CA ALA A 19 5.27 -0.04 17.94
C ALA A 19 4.73 1.41 18.05
N LEU A 20 5.59 2.39 18.38
CA LEU A 20 5.32 3.82 18.15
C LEU A 20 5.87 4.22 16.76
N PRO A 21 5.14 5.03 15.98
CA PRO A 21 5.49 5.31 14.59
C PRO A 21 6.82 6.06 14.55
N ALA A 22 7.72 5.60 13.68
CA ALA A 22 8.89 6.35 13.26
C ALA A 22 8.42 7.70 12.71
N ALA A 23 8.46 8.71 13.56
CA ALA A 23 8.36 10.10 13.17
C ALA A 23 9.52 10.41 12.23
N ALA A 24 9.17 10.93 11.06
CA ALA A 24 9.98 11.68 10.10
C ALA A 24 11.50 11.61 10.29
N ALA A 25 12.17 10.86 9.42
CA ALA A 25 13.59 11.04 9.18
C ALA A 25 13.84 12.52 8.81
N PRO A 26 14.76 13.23 9.48
CA PRO A 26 15.17 14.55 9.04
C PRO A 26 15.86 14.40 7.68
N GLU A 27 15.32 15.07 6.67
CA GLU A 27 15.94 15.22 5.37
C GLU A 27 17.38 15.72 5.56
N THR A 28 18.32 14.89 5.15
CA THR A 28 19.75 15.21 5.09
C THR A 28 19.96 16.47 4.24
N VAL A 29 20.43 17.53 4.89
CA VAL A 29 20.92 18.75 4.27
C VAL A 29 22.15 18.39 3.44
N ALA A 30 21.97 18.25 2.12
CA ALA A 30 23.08 18.22 1.18
C ALA A 30 23.61 19.65 1.02
N ILE A 31 24.86 19.85 1.46
CA ILE A 31 25.64 21.07 1.20
C ILE A 31 25.94 21.11 -0.31
N PRO A 32 25.61 22.20 -1.04
CA PRO A 32 25.97 22.29 -2.45
C PRO A 32 27.48 22.57 -2.59
N SER A 33 28.18 21.70 -3.33
CA SER A 33 29.51 22.01 -3.87
C SER A 33 29.39 23.11 -4.95
N PRO A 34 30.27 24.11 -4.96
CA PRO A 34 30.30 25.11 -6.01
C PRO A 34 31.06 24.58 -7.25
N ALA A 35 30.69 25.13 -8.40
CA ALA A 35 31.35 24.99 -9.71
C ALA A 35 31.08 23.69 -10.49
N THR A 36 30.08 23.76 -11.36
CA THR A 36 30.15 23.24 -12.74
C THR A 36 29.07 23.96 -13.55
N ASN A 37 29.41 24.38 -14.78
CA ASN A 37 28.47 24.88 -15.80
C ASN A 37 27.56 23.74 -16.29
N GLY A 38 26.83 23.11 -15.38
CA GLY A 38 25.80 22.13 -15.67
C GLY A 38 24.46 22.83 -15.78
N LYS A 39 23.65 22.42 -16.76
CA LYS A 39 22.27 22.88 -16.95
C LYS A 39 21.54 22.88 -15.60
N LYS A 40 21.16 24.08 -15.15
CA LYS A 40 20.51 24.29 -13.86
C LYS A 40 19.13 23.62 -13.89
N THR A 41 19.00 22.46 -13.26
CA THR A 41 17.71 21.80 -13.07
C THR A 41 16.90 22.58 -12.04
N ALA A 42 15.59 22.67 -12.24
CA ALA A 42 14.70 23.36 -11.30
C ALA A 42 14.79 22.73 -9.90
N ALA A 43 14.75 23.56 -8.86
CA ALA A 43 14.77 23.10 -7.48
C ALA A 43 13.55 22.21 -7.18
N SER A 44 13.74 21.22 -6.30
CA SER A 44 12.67 20.28 -5.93
C SER A 44 11.42 21.00 -5.41
N PHE A 45 10.27 20.69 -5.99
CA PHE A 45 8.99 21.33 -5.69
C PHE A 45 8.23 20.52 -4.64
N SER A 46 7.91 21.14 -3.49
CA SER A 46 7.04 20.55 -2.46
C SER A 46 5.59 21.01 -2.62
N PHE A 47 4.65 20.09 -2.50
CA PHE A 47 3.21 20.43 -2.53
C PHE A 47 2.77 21.16 -1.26
N ASP A 48 3.48 20.95 -0.15
CA ASP A 48 3.12 21.53 1.15
C ASP A 48 3.51 23.02 1.23
N SER A 49 4.40 23.49 0.35
CA SER A 49 4.77 24.90 0.26
C SER A 49 3.84 25.73 -0.62
N VAL A 50 2.79 25.13 -1.20
CA VAL A 50 1.86 25.83 -2.11
C VAL A 50 0.80 26.57 -1.30
N TRP A 51 1.08 27.84 -1.01
CA TRP A 51 0.12 28.79 -0.46
C TRP A 51 0.58 30.21 -0.85
N PHE A 52 -0.31 31.18 -0.77
CA PHE A 52 0.00 32.60 -0.99
C PHE A 52 -1.04 33.48 -0.31
N TYR A 53 -0.80 34.79 -0.24
CA TYR A 53 -1.79 35.74 0.27
C TYR A 53 -2.56 36.40 -0.86
N GLN A 54 -3.88 36.43 -0.75
CA GLN A 54 -4.76 37.21 -1.61
C GLN A 54 -5.61 38.14 -0.74
N ASN A 55 -5.49 39.45 -0.96
CA ASN A 55 -6.21 40.48 -0.20
C ASN A 55 -6.07 40.32 1.33
N GLY A 56 -4.86 39.98 1.81
CA GLY A 56 -4.58 39.80 3.25
C GLY A 56 -5.05 38.47 3.83
N THR A 57 -5.68 37.59 3.05
CA THR A 57 -6.07 36.24 3.48
C THR A 57 -5.14 35.19 2.90
N ARG A 58 -4.74 34.21 3.72
CA ARG A 58 -3.94 33.08 3.27
C ARG A 58 -4.81 32.13 2.46
N VAL A 59 -4.45 31.91 1.21
CA VAL A 59 -5.11 30.99 0.28
C VAL A 59 -4.24 29.75 0.10
N ILE A 60 -4.83 28.58 0.30
CA ILE A 60 -4.20 27.28 0.05
C ILE A 60 -4.96 26.63 -1.11
N PRO A 61 -4.45 26.69 -2.36
CA PRO A 61 -5.12 26.09 -3.51
C PRO A 61 -5.08 24.55 -3.43
N GLU A 62 -6.04 23.90 -4.07
CA GLU A 62 -5.98 22.45 -4.28
C GLU A 62 -5.06 22.13 -5.47
N ILE A 63 -4.25 21.08 -5.38
CA ILE A 63 -3.42 20.62 -6.49
C ILE A 63 -4.27 19.93 -7.56
N GLY A 64 -4.21 20.44 -8.79
CA GLY A 64 -4.93 19.92 -9.93
C GLY A 64 -4.46 18.53 -10.34
N LYS A 65 -5.41 17.58 -10.39
CA LYS A 65 -5.16 16.18 -10.80
C LYS A 65 -5.40 15.91 -12.29
N ARG A 66 -5.79 16.94 -13.05
CA ARG A 66 -6.18 16.81 -14.46
C ARG A 66 -5.11 17.29 -15.44
N TRP A 67 -4.27 18.25 -15.03
CA TRP A 67 -3.31 18.90 -15.92
C TRP A 67 -1.98 19.17 -15.21
N ILE A 68 -0.89 19.09 -15.96
CA ILE A 68 0.44 19.60 -15.58
C ILE A 68 0.89 20.66 -16.59
N THR A 69 1.69 21.61 -16.14
CA THR A 69 2.29 22.65 -16.98
C THR A 69 3.77 22.34 -17.13
N VAL A 70 4.22 22.25 -18.39
CA VAL A 70 5.62 22.02 -18.76
C VAL A 70 6.10 23.26 -19.51
N VAL A 71 7.21 23.83 -19.05
CA VAL A 71 7.82 25.00 -19.68
C VAL A 71 9.09 24.55 -20.38
N PHE A 72 9.19 24.85 -21.67
CA PHE A 72 10.33 24.45 -22.49
C PHE A 72 11.40 25.54 -22.49
N ASP A 73 12.65 25.11 -22.60
CA ASP A 73 13.79 25.99 -22.87
C ASP A 73 14.13 25.88 -24.36
N PRO A 74 13.75 26.86 -25.20
CA PRO A 74 14.11 26.82 -26.62
C PRO A 74 15.63 26.88 -26.85
N GLY A 75 16.43 27.33 -25.87
CA GLY A 75 17.89 27.43 -25.97
C GLY A 75 18.38 28.39 -27.07
N ASP A 76 19.67 28.75 -27.02
CA ASP A 76 20.36 29.65 -27.97
C ASP A 76 20.52 29.07 -29.41
N ASN A 77 19.49 28.44 -29.98
CA ASN A 77 19.46 28.18 -31.43
C ASN A 77 19.20 29.46 -32.25
N ALA A 78 19.00 30.60 -31.59
CA ALA A 78 18.89 31.92 -32.21
C ALA A 78 20.21 32.44 -32.85
N ALA A 79 21.34 31.77 -32.60
CA ALA A 79 22.65 32.14 -33.17
C ALA A 79 23.08 31.31 -34.39
N GLY A 80 22.23 30.40 -34.88
CA GLY A 80 22.43 29.66 -36.12
C GLY A 80 21.71 30.35 -37.28
N THR A 81 22.44 31.14 -38.07
CA THR A 81 22.01 31.53 -39.42
C THR A 81 21.80 30.29 -40.28
N GLU A 82 20.61 29.70 -40.24
CA GLU A 82 19.99 28.93 -41.33
C GLU A 82 18.60 28.42 -40.90
N PHE A 83 17.57 29.03 -41.51
CA PHE A 83 16.14 28.68 -41.49
C PHE A 83 15.34 28.94 -40.19
N ASN A 84 14.45 29.95 -40.30
CA ASN A 84 13.33 30.29 -39.41
C ASN A 84 12.39 29.09 -39.17
N VAL A 85 12.79 28.16 -38.32
CA VAL A 85 11.87 27.22 -37.66
C VAL A 85 11.35 27.98 -36.44
N SER A 86 10.18 28.63 -36.57
CA SER A 86 9.57 29.44 -35.50
C SER A 86 9.58 28.65 -34.18
N ASP A 87 9.97 29.28 -33.06
CA ASP A 87 10.04 28.67 -31.72
C ASP A 87 8.83 27.76 -31.40
N ASP A 88 7.64 28.15 -31.88
CA ASP A 88 6.39 27.40 -31.79
C ASP A 88 6.48 25.96 -32.34
N SER A 89 7.18 25.76 -33.46
CA SER A 89 7.32 24.45 -34.11
C SER A 89 8.27 23.54 -33.34
N PHE A 90 9.34 24.10 -32.77
CA PHE A 90 10.23 23.39 -31.85
C PHE A 90 9.45 22.95 -30.59
N ILE A 91 8.70 23.87 -29.97
CA ILE A 91 7.91 23.57 -28.77
C ILE A 91 6.89 22.47 -29.07
N GLN A 92 6.19 22.55 -30.21
CA GLN A 92 5.25 21.51 -30.61
C GLN A 92 5.93 20.16 -30.83
N GLU A 93 7.09 20.11 -31.47
CA GLU A 93 7.82 18.85 -31.69
C GLU A 93 8.28 18.24 -30.36
N LYS A 94 8.83 19.04 -29.45
CA LYS A 94 9.24 18.58 -28.13
C LYS A 94 8.06 18.17 -27.26
N ALA A 95 6.96 18.92 -27.29
CA ALA A 95 5.74 18.54 -26.58
C ALA A 95 5.17 17.20 -27.08
N LYS A 96 5.25 16.94 -28.39
CA LYS A 96 4.90 15.62 -28.96
C LYS A 96 5.80 14.52 -28.44
N ALA A 97 7.11 14.74 -28.37
CA ALA A 97 8.06 13.78 -27.83
C ALA A 97 7.77 13.45 -26.35
N VAL A 98 7.53 14.47 -25.51
CA VAL A 98 7.14 14.29 -24.09
C VAL A 98 5.89 13.43 -23.96
N LEU A 99 4.85 13.72 -24.77
CA LEU A 99 3.59 12.97 -24.75
C LEU A 99 3.79 11.50 -25.14
N LEU A 100 4.61 11.22 -26.16
CA LEU A 100 4.87 9.85 -26.63
C LEU A 100 5.76 9.06 -25.65
N ALA A 101 6.64 9.74 -24.91
CA ALA A 101 7.54 9.12 -23.95
C ALA A 101 6.84 8.71 -22.64
N HIS A 102 5.71 9.35 -22.28
CA HIS A 102 5.05 9.17 -21.00
C HIS A 102 3.61 8.66 -21.14
N ASP A 103 3.39 7.39 -20.79
CA ASP A 103 2.09 6.70 -20.84
C ASP A 103 1.03 7.28 -19.87
N ARG A 104 1.47 8.04 -18.86
CA ARG A 104 0.62 8.75 -17.89
C ARG A 104 0.00 10.02 -18.47
N LEU A 105 0.45 10.48 -19.63
CA LEU A 105 -0.06 11.65 -20.33
C LEU A 105 -0.99 11.22 -21.47
N THR A 106 -2.10 11.93 -21.62
CA THR A 106 -3.16 11.57 -22.60
C THR A 106 -3.26 12.57 -23.73
N GLU A 107 -3.01 13.84 -23.45
CA GLU A 107 -3.13 14.94 -24.42
C GLU A 107 -2.17 16.06 -24.01
N TYR A 108 -1.75 16.88 -24.98
CA TYR A 108 -1.16 18.19 -24.68
C TYR A 108 -1.92 19.29 -25.42
N LEU A 109 -1.90 20.48 -24.83
CA LEU A 109 -2.42 21.73 -25.34
C LEU A 109 -1.27 22.73 -25.37
N TYR A 110 -1.04 23.32 -26.54
CA TYR A 110 -0.06 24.39 -26.72
C TYR A 110 -0.82 25.68 -27.05
N ASP A 111 -0.52 26.75 -26.32
CA ASP A 111 -1.04 28.08 -26.62
C ASP A 111 0.09 29.11 -26.65
N PRO A 112 0.49 29.60 -27.85
CA PRO A 112 1.57 30.58 -27.98
C PRO A 112 1.24 31.94 -27.35
N ASN A 113 -0.05 32.20 -27.07
CA ASN A 113 -0.49 33.44 -26.44
C ASN A 113 -0.41 33.40 -24.90
N LEU A 114 -0.20 32.23 -24.30
CA LEU A 114 -0.01 32.10 -22.86
C LEU A 114 1.46 32.38 -22.50
N ALA A 115 1.68 32.93 -21.31
CA ALA A 115 3.01 33.36 -20.87
C ALA A 115 4.01 32.19 -20.84
N GLU A 116 5.25 32.46 -21.25
CA GLU A 116 6.35 31.49 -21.39
C GLU A 116 6.09 30.39 -22.45
N ALA A 117 7.15 29.80 -23.01
CA ALA A 117 7.09 28.73 -24.01
C ALA A 117 6.50 27.43 -23.41
N THR A 118 5.17 27.36 -23.29
CA THR A 118 4.49 26.42 -22.38
C THR A 118 3.62 25.39 -23.09
N GLY A 119 3.65 24.16 -22.60
CA GLY A 119 2.73 23.08 -22.96
C GLY A 119 1.96 22.58 -21.74
N PHE A 120 0.65 22.43 -21.89
CA PHE A 120 -0.24 21.89 -20.86
C PHE A 120 -0.58 20.44 -21.18
N PHE A 121 -0.22 19.52 -20.29
CA PHE A 121 -0.42 18.09 -20.52
C PHE A 121 -1.54 17.55 -19.64
N LYS A 122 -2.49 16.85 -20.25
CA LYS A 122 -3.61 16.21 -19.58
C LYS A 122 -3.17 14.88 -18.99
N LEU A 123 -3.36 14.75 -17.69
CA LEU A 123 -3.08 13.55 -16.91
C LEU A 123 -4.13 12.46 -17.16
N ARG A 124 -3.69 11.19 -17.15
CA ARG A 124 -4.60 10.04 -17.13
C ARG A 124 -5.48 10.08 -15.87
N GLY A 125 -6.76 9.73 -16.01
CA GLY A 125 -7.67 9.65 -14.87
C GLY A 125 -7.22 8.62 -13.84
N GLY A 126 -7.40 8.94 -12.55
CA GLY A 126 -7.11 8.02 -11.44
C GLY A 126 -5.70 8.07 -10.87
N LEU A 127 -4.83 8.97 -11.33
CA LEU A 127 -3.48 9.14 -10.76
C LEU A 127 -3.52 9.70 -9.34
N THR A 128 -2.67 9.15 -8.46
CA THR A 128 -2.48 9.66 -7.10
C THR A 128 -1.56 10.89 -7.10
N LEU A 129 -1.54 11.66 -6.01
CA LEU A 129 -0.63 12.81 -5.88
C LEU A 129 0.85 12.40 -5.96
N GLU A 130 1.19 11.21 -5.47
CA GLU A 130 2.56 10.69 -5.53
C GLU A 130 2.95 10.32 -6.96
N ASP A 131 2.03 9.75 -7.74
CA ASP A 131 2.26 9.47 -9.16
C ASP A 131 2.52 10.76 -9.96
N ILE A 132 1.82 11.84 -9.60
CA ILE A 132 2.00 13.17 -10.20
C ILE A 132 3.38 13.74 -9.84
N ARG A 133 3.82 13.63 -8.58
CA ARG A 133 5.18 14.06 -8.16
C ARG A 133 6.27 13.33 -8.92
N GLN A 134 6.15 12.01 -9.04
CA GLN A 134 7.10 11.20 -9.79
C GLN A 134 7.14 11.59 -11.27
N LEU A 135 5.97 11.82 -11.88
CA LEU A 135 5.88 12.24 -13.27
C LEU A 135 6.53 13.62 -13.49
N ILE A 136 6.27 14.59 -12.60
CA ILE A 136 6.91 15.91 -12.64
C ILE A 136 8.43 15.76 -12.57
N ALA A 137 8.95 14.95 -11.65
CA ALA A 137 10.38 14.72 -11.49
C ALA A 137 11.04 13.95 -12.66
N GLN A 138 10.26 13.18 -13.42
CA GLN A 138 10.71 12.49 -14.64
C GLN A 138 10.77 13.47 -15.80
N VAL A 139 9.67 14.19 -16.08
CA VAL A 139 9.59 15.16 -17.18
C VAL A 139 10.57 16.32 -16.97
N SER A 140 10.82 16.74 -15.72
CA SER A 140 11.79 17.80 -15.41
C SER A 140 13.25 17.42 -15.69
N LYS A 141 13.55 16.14 -15.94
CA LYS A 141 14.90 15.69 -16.33
C LYS A 141 15.12 15.74 -17.84
N GLU A 142 14.07 15.97 -18.63
CA GLU A 142 14.22 16.10 -20.07
C GLU A 142 15.02 17.35 -20.43
N GLU A 143 15.91 17.22 -21.41
CA GLU A 143 16.81 18.30 -21.78
C GLU A 143 16.07 19.52 -22.35
N ALA A 144 14.95 19.34 -23.06
CA ALA A 144 14.20 20.46 -23.62
C ALA A 144 13.33 21.19 -22.57
N VAL A 145 13.24 20.68 -21.34
CA VAL A 145 12.33 21.19 -20.31
C VAL A 145 13.09 22.09 -19.33
N LYS A 146 12.59 23.32 -19.15
CA LYS A 146 13.11 24.29 -18.18
C LYS A 146 12.63 23.95 -16.77
N TYR A 147 11.33 23.76 -16.60
CA TYR A 147 10.70 23.36 -15.35
C TYR A 147 9.29 22.81 -15.58
N VAL A 148 8.77 22.07 -14.58
CA VAL A 148 7.45 21.44 -14.61
C VAL A 148 6.71 21.70 -13.30
N HIS A 149 5.44 22.07 -13.40
CA HIS A 149 4.60 22.37 -12.25
C HIS A 149 3.21 21.72 -12.38
N PRO A 150 2.58 21.37 -11.24
CA PRO A 150 1.18 20.97 -11.28
C PRO A 150 0.30 22.21 -11.52
N THR A 151 -0.91 21.98 -12.02
CA THR A 151 -1.93 23.04 -12.06
C THR A 151 -2.57 23.23 -10.69
N LEU A 152 -3.17 24.40 -10.45
CA LEU A 152 -3.83 24.74 -9.20
C LEU A 152 -5.34 24.88 -9.42
N ILE A 153 -6.14 24.42 -8.48
CA ILE A 153 -7.59 24.58 -8.49
C ILE A 153 -7.97 25.66 -7.47
N LEU A 154 -8.59 26.73 -7.97
CA LEU A 154 -9.13 27.84 -7.18
C LEU A 154 -10.54 28.15 -7.67
N ASN A 155 -11.52 28.22 -6.76
CA ASN A 155 -12.92 28.52 -7.11
C ASN A 155 -13.47 27.65 -8.26
N ASN A 156 -13.13 26.35 -8.24
CA ASN A 156 -13.52 25.38 -9.27
C ASN A 156 -12.98 25.67 -10.69
N LYS A 157 -11.93 26.49 -10.80
CA LYS A 157 -11.22 26.79 -12.04
C LYS A 157 -9.77 26.31 -11.94
N THR A 158 -9.21 25.90 -13.07
CA THR A 158 -7.84 25.42 -13.18
C THR A 158 -6.92 26.56 -13.60
N PHE A 159 -5.85 26.79 -12.85
CA PHE A 159 -4.86 27.81 -13.09
C PHE A 159 -3.47 27.20 -13.27
N ALA A 160 -2.71 27.77 -14.20
CA ALA A 160 -1.26 27.63 -14.29
C ALA A 160 -0.60 28.76 -13.48
N PHE A 161 0.60 28.49 -12.98
CA PHE A 161 1.47 29.53 -12.43
C PHE A 161 2.84 29.42 -13.09
N PHE A 162 3.51 30.56 -13.18
CA PHE A 162 4.81 30.73 -13.82
C PHE A 162 5.80 31.35 -12.85
N THR A 163 6.97 31.74 -13.36
CA THR A 163 8.02 32.36 -12.53
C THR A 163 7.75 33.82 -12.16
N GLU A 164 6.77 34.45 -12.82
CA GLU A 164 6.41 35.86 -12.65
C GLU A 164 5.43 36.09 -11.47
N PHE A 165 5.64 37.16 -10.71
CA PHE A 165 4.73 37.60 -9.65
C PHE A 165 4.73 39.12 -9.46
N GLN A 166 3.71 39.62 -8.77
CA GLN A 166 3.56 41.02 -8.40
C GLN A 166 3.98 41.24 -6.94
N LEU A 167 4.79 42.26 -6.69
CA LEU A 167 5.28 42.64 -5.37
C LEU A 167 5.00 44.12 -5.11
N GLU A 168 4.40 44.42 -3.97
CA GLU A 168 4.18 45.77 -3.46
C GLU A 168 4.92 45.94 -2.14
N TRP A 169 5.69 47.01 -2.03
CA TRP A 169 6.45 47.36 -0.83
C TRP A 169 5.67 48.29 0.08
N LYS A 170 5.89 48.21 1.39
CA LYS A 170 5.38 49.22 2.34
C LYS A 170 6.12 50.54 2.16
N THR A 171 5.41 51.65 2.37
CA THR A 171 5.99 53.01 2.34
C THR A 171 7.09 53.12 3.39
N GLY A 172 8.31 53.49 2.96
CA GLY A 172 9.47 53.66 3.84
C GLY A 172 10.43 52.48 3.94
N ALA A 173 10.20 51.38 3.20
CA ALA A 173 11.18 50.28 3.15
C ALA A 173 12.50 50.75 2.51
N ASP A 174 13.62 50.53 3.21
CA ASP A 174 14.97 50.93 2.79
C ASP A 174 15.41 50.18 1.51
N PRO A 175 15.84 50.87 0.44
CA PRO A 175 16.32 50.23 -0.80
C PRO A 175 17.35 49.12 -0.58
N ALA A 176 18.29 49.29 0.37
CA ALA A 176 19.31 48.28 0.66
C ALA A 176 18.70 46.99 1.24
N GLN A 177 17.69 47.13 2.11
CA GLN A 177 16.96 45.99 2.66
C GLN A 177 16.11 45.29 1.60
N ARG A 178 15.50 46.05 0.67
CA ARG A 178 14.74 45.47 -0.46
C ARG A 178 15.64 44.61 -1.33
N GLU A 179 16.83 45.10 -1.68
CA GLU A 179 17.78 44.37 -2.50
C GLU A 179 18.30 43.11 -1.79
N ALA A 180 18.60 43.21 -0.49
CA ALA A 180 18.99 42.06 0.31
C ALA A 180 17.89 40.97 0.38
N LEU A 181 16.63 41.38 0.55
CA LEU A 181 15.49 40.47 0.59
C LEU A 181 15.24 39.81 -0.77
N LEU A 182 15.28 40.58 -1.87
CA LEU A 182 15.15 40.05 -3.23
C LEU A 182 16.27 39.05 -3.55
N LYS A 183 17.51 39.33 -3.13
CA LYS A 183 18.65 38.43 -3.28
C LYS A 183 18.48 37.14 -2.46
N ALA A 184 17.97 37.24 -1.23
CA ALA A 184 17.67 36.07 -0.39
C ALA A 184 16.54 35.20 -0.96
N ALA A 185 15.55 35.81 -1.61
CA ALA A 185 14.46 35.12 -2.29
C ALA A 185 14.84 34.64 -3.71
N HIS A 186 16.06 34.90 -4.18
CA HIS A 186 16.52 34.63 -5.55
C HIS A 186 15.59 35.24 -6.63
N VAL A 187 15.17 36.48 -6.40
CA VAL A 187 14.27 37.21 -7.29
C VAL A 187 15.03 38.27 -8.08
N VAL A 188 14.77 38.30 -9.39
CA VAL A 188 15.25 39.34 -10.32
C VAL A 188 14.08 40.23 -10.70
N PHE A 189 14.30 41.54 -10.68
CA PHE A 189 13.32 42.50 -11.18
C PHE A 189 13.53 42.69 -12.69
N ASP A 190 12.48 42.43 -13.48
CA ASP A 190 12.48 42.68 -14.92
C ASP A 190 11.91 44.08 -15.19
N GLU A 191 12.80 45.03 -15.48
CA GLU A 191 12.45 46.42 -15.76
C GLU A 191 11.56 46.59 -17.00
N ASN A 192 11.66 45.69 -17.98
CA ASN A 192 10.93 45.81 -19.25
C ASN A 192 9.45 45.50 -19.08
N LYS A 193 9.12 44.53 -18.23
CA LYS A 193 7.75 44.09 -17.94
C LYS A 193 7.20 44.65 -16.64
N ASN A 194 8.04 45.32 -15.84
CA ASN A 194 7.71 45.81 -14.50
C ASN A 194 7.17 44.69 -13.58
N HIS A 195 7.81 43.52 -13.64
CA HIS A 195 7.43 42.32 -12.89
C HIS A 195 8.64 41.68 -12.21
N TYR A 196 8.39 40.91 -11.16
CA TYR A 196 9.42 40.18 -10.43
C TYR A 196 9.43 38.71 -10.86
N VAL A 197 10.61 38.16 -11.09
CA VAL A 197 10.81 36.80 -11.60
C VAL A 197 11.67 36.01 -10.61
N VAL A 198 11.23 34.82 -10.23
CA VAL A 198 12.00 33.91 -9.35
C VAL A 198 12.94 33.03 -10.18
N ASP A 199 14.22 32.94 -9.80
CA ASP A 199 15.11 31.89 -10.32
C ASP A 199 14.74 30.53 -9.71
N VAL A 200 13.85 29.80 -10.40
CA VAL A 200 13.34 28.49 -9.96
C VAL A 200 14.41 27.40 -9.87
N ALA A 201 15.59 27.60 -10.44
CA ALA A 201 16.71 26.69 -10.24
C ALA A 201 17.37 26.84 -8.87
N ALA A 202 17.36 28.06 -8.31
CA ALA A 202 17.94 28.33 -7.00
C ALA A 202 16.94 28.06 -5.87
N MET A 203 15.67 28.44 -6.04
CA MET A 203 14.64 28.29 -5.01
C MET A 203 13.26 27.98 -5.63
N PRO A 204 12.46 27.08 -5.04
CA PRO A 204 11.09 26.83 -5.52
C PRO A 204 10.21 28.09 -5.46
N PHE A 205 9.42 28.32 -6.51
CA PHE A 205 8.61 29.55 -6.69
C PHE A 205 7.80 29.96 -5.45
N PHE A 206 6.94 29.07 -4.93
CA PHE A 206 6.12 29.40 -3.75
C PHE A 206 6.94 29.58 -2.48
N LYS A 207 8.11 28.94 -2.35
CA LYS A 207 8.99 29.13 -1.19
C LYS A 207 9.58 30.56 -1.19
N ALA A 208 10.02 31.03 -2.35
CA ALA A 208 10.48 32.41 -2.53
C ALA A 208 9.34 33.42 -2.26
N LEU A 209 8.15 33.16 -2.82
CA LEU A 209 6.99 34.02 -2.63
C LEU A 209 6.53 34.10 -1.17
N ASN A 210 6.54 32.97 -0.45
CA ASN A 210 6.19 32.90 0.97
C ASN A 210 7.19 33.67 1.84
N LEU A 211 8.49 33.56 1.55
CA LEU A 211 9.53 34.32 2.25
C LEU A 211 9.30 35.82 2.09
N LEU A 212 8.96 36.27 0.88
CA LEU A 212 8.63 37.67 0.63
C LEU A 212 7.34 38.09 1.32
N ALA A 213 6.31 37.24 1.30
CA ALA A 213 5.00 37.58 1.87
C ALA A 213 5.00 37.64 3.41
N GLU A 214 5.90 36.93 4.08
CA GLU A 214 6.06 36.95 5.54
C GLU A 214 6.93 38.11 6.04
N ASP A 215 7.67 38.79 5.16
CA ASP A 215 8.53 39.90 5.55
C ASP A 215 7.73 41.15 5.93
N VAL A 216 8.17 41.83 7.00
CA VAL A 216 7.49 43.01 7.54
C VAL A 216 7.49 44.18 6.57
N ASN A 217 8.44 44.27 5.64
CA ASN A 217 8.57 45.38 4.69
C ASN A 217 7.72 45.19 3.41
N VAL A 218 7.22 43.99 3.18
CA VAL A 218 6.40 43.66 2.01
C VAL A 218 4.94 43.91 2.36
N LEU A 219 4.23 44.66 1.50
CA LEU A 219 2.80 44.89 1.63
C LEU A 219 2.02 43.71 1.02
N ARG A 220 2.44 43.27 -0.16
CA ARG A 220 1.75 42.22 -0.92
C ARG A 220 2.72 41.51 -1.85
N ALA A 221 2.68 40.18 -1.87
CA ALA A 221 3.32 39.35 -2.88
C ALA A 221 2.26 38.39 -3.45
N THR A 222 1.86 38.59 -4.70
CA THR A 222 0.81 37.80 -5.36
C THR A 222 1.32 37.11 -6.62
N PRO A 223 1.13 35.79 -6.76
CA PRO A 223 1.56 35.07 -7.96
C PRO A 223 0.72 35.47 -9.18
N SER A 224 1.35 35.50 -10.35
CA SER A 224 0.63 35.65 -11.63
C SER A 224 0.02 34.30 -12.02
N LEU A 225 -1.30 34.19 -11.89
CA LEU A 225 -2.05 32.98 -12.21
C LEU A 225 -2.76 33.13 -13.56
N VAL A 226 -2.64 32.11 -14.42
CA VAL A 226 -3.24 32.11 -15.75
C VAL A 226 -4.29 31.01 -15.83
N GLU A 227 -5.54 31.36 -16.13
CA GLU A 227 -6.63 30.40 -16.23
C GLU A 227 -6.44 29.49 -17.44
N ILE A 228 -6.31 28.17 -17.21
CA ILE A 228 -6.25 27.19 -18.29
C ILE A 228 -7.67 26.90 -18.74
N LYS A 229 -8.03 27.46 -19.90
CA LYS A 229 -9.29 27.10 -20.57
C LYS A 229 -9.05 25.84 -21.40
N PRO A 230 -9.76 24.73 -21.12
CA PRO A 230 -9.59 23.52 -21.91
C PRO A 230 -10.04 23.74 -23.36
N SER A 231 -9.37 23.10 -24.32
CA SER A 231 -9.72 23.19 -25.76
C SER A 231 -11.16 22.79 -26.06
N ILE A 232 -11.71 21.88 -25.26
CA ILE A 232 -13.11 21.47 -25.28
C ILE A 232 -13.59 21.23 -23.84
N SER A 233 -14.79 21.68 -23.54
CA SER A 233 -15.52 21.36 -22.33
C SER A 233 -16.96 21.10 -22.70
N ALA A 234 -17.58 20.10 -22.09
CA ALA A 234 -18.96 19.77 -22.33
C ALA A 234 -19.68 19.48 -21.02
N ASN A 235 -20.86 20.05 -20.88
CA ASN A 235 -21.70 19.88 -19.72
C ASN A 235 -23.10 19.43 -20.17
N LEU A 236 -23.48 18.23 -19.76
CA LEU A 236 -24.84 17.74 -19.89
C LEU A 236 -25.61 18.08 -18.62
N SER A 237 -26.68 18.85 -18.74
CA SER A 237 -27.53 19.23 -17.63
C SER A 237 -28.98 18.86 -17.89
N LEU A 238 -29.66 18.38 -16.86
CA LEU A 238 -31.10 18.24 -16.86
C LEU A 238 -31.72 19.43 -16.14
N SER A 239 -32.84 19.93 -16.66
CA SER A 239 -33.62 21.00 -16.02
C SER A 239 -34.13 20.65 -14.62
N MET A 240 -34.28 19.36 -14.34
CA MET A 240 -34.68 18.80 -13.04
C MET A 240 -33.89 17.53 -12.74
N ARG A 241 -33.58 17.29 -11.46
CA ARG A 241 -32.82 16.12 -10.98
C ARG A 241 -33.68 14.89 -10.68
N GLY A 242 -35.00 15.03 -10.79
CA GLY A 242 -35.93 13.93 -10.70
C GLY A 242 -37.28 14.26 -11.33
N GLY A 243 -38.08 13.23 -11.56
CA GLY A 243 -39.40 13.35 -12.19
C GLY A 243 -40.25 12.09 -11.98
N ASN A 244 -41.46 12.10 -12.50
CA ASN A 244 -42.34 10.92 -12.51
C ASN A 244 -42.16 10.11 -13.79
N ILE A 245 -42.60 8.86 -13.76
CA ILE A 245 -42.74 8.01 -14.94
C ILE A 245 -43.54 8.77 -16.02
N GLY A 246 -43.01 8.79 -17.24
CA GLY A 246 -43.63 9.47 -18.39
C GLY A 246 -43.41 10.98 -18.45
N ASN A 247 -42.74 11.59 -17.47
CA ASN A 247 -42.42 13.02 -17.55
C ASN A 247 -41.37 13.28 -18.62
N SER A 248 -41.68 14.21 -19.52
CA SER A 248 -40.75 14.68 -20.54
C SER A 248 -39.84 15.78 -19.99
N VAL A 249 -38.63 15.39 -19.61
CA VAL A 249 -37.63 16.23 -18.93
C VAL A 249 -36.72 16.90 -19.95
N PRO A 250 -36.67 18.24 -20.02
CA PRO A 250 -35.75 18.91 -20.92
C PRO A 250 -34.31 18.77 -20.44
N PHE A 251 -33.41 18.45 -21.37
CA PHE A 251 -31.97 18.43 -21.18
C PHE A 251 -31.30 19.53 -22.02
N LYS A 252 -30.13 19.96 -21.57
CA LYS A 252 -29.27 20.92 -22.25
C LYS A 252 -27.83 20.42 -22.20
N LEU A 253 -27.29 20.10 -23.38
CA LEU A 253 -25.88 19.82 -23.59
C LEU A 253 -25.19 21.09 -24.08
N THR A 254 -24.28 21.63 -23.29
CA THR A 254 -23.48 22.82 -23.64
C THR A 254 -22.05 22.39 -23.90
N ILE A 255 -21.57 22.56 -25.13
CA ILE A 255 -20.20 22.28 -25.53
C ILE A 255 -19.50 23.61 -25.82
N THR A 256 -18.48 23.93 -25.03
CA THR A 256 -17.63 25.10 -25.26
C THR A 256 -16.29 24.61 -25.75
N PHE A 257 -15.87 25.08 -26.92
CA PHE A 257 -14.62 24.71 -27.56
C PHE A 257 -13.89 25.96 -28.06
N SER A 258 -12.57 25.86 -28.25
CA SER A 258 -11.76 26.94 -28.82
C SER A 258 -11.82 26.94 -30.34
N ASP A 259 -11.46 28.06 -30.97
CA ASP A 259 -11.43 28.20 -32.44
C ASP A 259 -10.43 27.23 -33.12
N ARG A 260 -9.56 26.60 -32.34
CA ARG A 260 -8.56 25.62 -32.80
C ARG A 260 -9.13 24.20 -32.93
N VAL A 261 -10.34 23.95 -32.44
CA VAL A 261 -10.99 22.64 -32.45
C VAL A 261 -12.22 22.66 -33.35
N ARG A 262 -12.40 21.60 -34.14
CA ARG A 262 -13.62 21.38 -34.94
C ARG A 262 -14.34 20.14 -34.43
N ILE A 263 -15.56 20.29 -33.92
CA ILE A 263 -16.38 19.15 -33.48
C ILE A 263 -16.78 18.30 -34.70
N ASP A 264 -16.77 16.97 -34.55
CA ASP A 264 -17.30 16.08 -35.58
C ASP A 264 -18.84 16.07 -35.52
N PRO A 265 -19.55 16.48 -36.59
CA PRO A 265 -21.01 16.51 -36.61
C PRO A 265 -21.64 15.14 -36.31
N SER A 266 -20.97 14.04 -36.67
CA SER A 266 -21.48 12.68 -36.47
C SER A 266 -21.65 12.31 -34.99
N SER A 267 -20.84 12.90 -34.11
CA SER A 267 -20.92 12.69 -32.66
C SER A 267 -22.17 13.31 -32.05
N LEU A 268 -22.70 14.36 -32.68
CA LEU A 268 -23.94 15.01 -32.24
C LEU A 268 -25.17 14.32 -32.84
N ALA A 269 -25.06 13.73 -34.03
CA ALA A 269 -26.15 12.99 -34.65
C ALA A 269 -26.50 11.69 -33.90
N THR A 270 -25.55 11.14 -33.14
CA THR A 270 -25.67 9.84 -32.44
C THR A 270 -25.72 9.98 -30.91
N LEU A 271 -26.31 11.07 -30.41
CA LEU A 271 -26.48 11.32 -28.97
C LEU A 271 -27.30 10.20 -28.31
N ASN A 272 -26.62 9.29 -27.61
CA ASN A 272 -27.26 8.25 -26.83
C ASN A 272 -27.30 8.63 -25.35
N LEU A 273 -28.47 9.09 -24.89
CA LEU A 273 -28.72 9.45 -23.49
C LEU A 273 -29.32 8.30 -22.66
N ARG A 274 -29.45 7.10 -23.25
CA ARG A 274 -30.10 5.97 -22.59
C ARG A 274 -29.22 5.39 -21.48
N PRO A 275 -29.71 5.26 -20.24
CA PRO A 275 -29.01 4.52 -19.19
C PRO A 275 -28.75 3.07 -19.58
N ALA A 276 -27.55 2.55 -19.31
CA ALA A 276 -27.17 1.17 -19.66
C ALA A 276 -28.07 0.11 -19.01
N ASN A 277 -28.58 0.40 -17.81
CA ASN A 277 -29.42 -0.51 -17.04
C ASN A 277 -30.89 -0.50 -17.45
N LEU A 278 -31.27 0.23 -18.50
CA LEU A 278 -32.65 0.42 -18.91
C LEU A 278 -32.90 -0.12 -20.33
N GLN A 279 -33.94 -0.94 -20.46
CA GLN A 279 -34.38 -1.47 -21.74
C GLN A 279 -34.83 -0.33 -22.67
N LYS A 280 -34.62 -0.50 -23.98
CA LYS A 280 -34.89 0.54 -24.99
C LYS A 280 -36.35 1.01 -24.97
N GLU A 281 -37.28 0.11 -24.68
CA GLU A 281 -38.72 0.39 -24.62
C GLU A 281 -39.11 1.28 -23.43
N LEU A 282 -38.26 1.35 -22.41
CA LEU A 282 -38.54 2.11 -21.18
C LEU A 282 -37.91 3.51 -21.19
N PHE A 283 -37.28 3.91 -22.29
CA PHE A 283 -36.65 5.22 -22.45
C PHE A 283 -36.92 5.81 -23.82
N ASP A 284 -37.28 7.07 -23.84
CA ASP A 284 -37.37 7.85 -25.08
C ASP A 284 -36.54 9.12 -24.97
N SER A 285 -35.92 9.52 -26.08
CA SER A 285 -35.12 10.73 -26.18
C SER A 285 -35.36 11.42 -27.52
N THR A 286 -35.90 12.63 -27.44
CA THR A 286 -36.14 13.49 -28.61
C THR A 286 -35.18 14.66 -28.57
N VAL A 287 -34.43 14.90 -29.63
CA VAL A 287 -33.55 16.06 -29.73
C VAL A 287 -34.24 17.13 -30.56
N ASP A 288 -34.18 18.39 -30.13
CA ASP A 288 -34.77 19.50 -30.89
C ASP A 288 -34.03 19.64 -32.23
N PRO A 289 -34.70 20.01 -33.33
CA PRO A 289 -34.03 20.16 -34.61
C PRO A 289 -33.03 21.31 -34.56
N TYR A 290 -31.79 21.04 -34.96
CA TYR A 290 -30.72 22.02 -35.01
C TYR A 290 -29.89 21.87 -36.30
N ASP A 291 -29.41 22.98 -36.84
CA ASP A 291 -28.57 23.00 -38.05
C ASP A 291 -27.15 22.51 -37.68
N THR A 292 -26.92 21.21 -37.86
CA THR A 292 -25.66 20.52 -37.54
C THR A 292 -24.45 21.16 -38.23
N ALA A 293 -24.63 21.76 -39.42
CA ALA A 293 -23.53 22.37 -40.18
C ALA A 293 -23.14 23.75 -39.63
N LYS A 294 -24.12 24.58 -39.23
CA LYS A 294 -23.83 25.92 -38.69
C LYS A 294 -23.37 25.90 -37.23
N ILE A 295 -23.94 25.00 -36.42
CA ILE A 295 -23.76 24.99 -34.97
C ILE A 295 -22.39 24.45 -34.56
N VAL A 296 -21.82 23.53 -35.34
CA VAL A 296 -20.48 22.95 -35.11
C VAL A 296 -19.33 23.97 -35.29
N THR A 297 -19.60 25.13 -35.90
CA THR A 297 -18.58 26.14 -36.20
C THR A 297 -18.48 27.27 -35.18
N LYS A 298 -19.43 27.40 -34.25
CA LYS A 298 -19.47 28.49 -33.27
C LYS A 298 -19.57 27.96 -31.84
N SER A 299 -18.71 28.48 -30.98
CA SER A 299 -18.73 28.22 -29.54
C SER A 299 -19.48 29.35 -28.81
N PRO A 300 -20.35 29.07 -27.82
CA PRO A 300 -20.73 27.74 -27.34
C PRO A 300 -21.80 27.06 -28.23
N LEU A 301 -21.65 25.75 -28.39
CA LEU A 301 -22.66 24.89 -29.01
C LEU A 301 -23.65 24.42 -27.94
N VAL A 302 -24.94 24.61 -28.20
CA VAL A 302 -26.01 24.21 -27.29
C VAL A 302 -26.96 23.28 -28.02
N VAL A 303 -27.04 22.03 -27.55
CA VAL A 303 -28.06 21.07 -27.99
C VAL A 303 -29.10 20.92 -26.89
N THR A 304 -30.36 21.09 -27.25
CA THR A 304 -31.50 20.88 -26.35
C THR A 304 -32.35 19.72 -26.86
N GLY A 305 -33.08 19.12 -25.93
CA GLY A 305 -34.03 18.09 -26.25
C GLY A 305 -34.75 17.66 -24.99
N ARG A 306 -35.44 16.52 -25.06
CA ARG A 306 -36.23 15.97 -23.98
C ARG A 306 -35.94 14.49 -23.82
N VAL A 307 -35.90 14.04 -22.58
CA VAL A 307 -35.80 12.62 -22.21
C VAL A 307 -37.01 12.22 -21.38
N THR A 308 -37.51 11.02 -21.62
CA THR A 308 -38.66 10.46 -20.91
C THR A 308 -38.30 9.07 -20.39
N PHE A 309 -38.56 8.84 -19.11
CA PHE A 309 -38.30 7.56 -18.45
C PHE A 309 -39.63 6.88 -18.11
N TYR A 310 -39.77 5.61 -18.47
CA TYR A 310 -40.99 4.83 -18.22
C TYR A 310 -40.84 3.79 -17.10
N ALA A 311 -39.69 3.77 -16.41
CA ALA A 311 -39.46 2.90 -15.25
C ALA A 311 -39.12 3.75 -14.01
N PRO A 312 -39.54 3.32 -12.80
CA PRO A 312 -39.12 3.96 -11.55
C PRO A 312 -37.72 3.50 -11.14
N GLY A 313 -36.97 4.37 -10.47
CA GLY A 313 -35.64 4.05 -9.95
C GLY A 313 -34.65 5.21 -10.05
N GLU A 314 -33.42 4.95 -9.64
CA GLU A 314 -32.30 5.87 -9.83
C GLU A 314 -31.52 5.43 -11.07
N PHE A 315 -31.44 6.32 -12.06
CA PHE A 315 -30.77 6.07 -13.32
C PHE A 315 -29.60 7.02 -13.52
N THR A 316 -28.55 6.51 -14.17
CA THR A 316 -27.40 7.31 -14.56
C THR A 316 -27.41 7.44 -16.07
N ILE A 317 -27.61 8.66 -16.56
CA ILE A 317 -27.39 8.99 -17.97
C ILE A 317 -25.88 8.85 -18.23
N PRO A 318 -25.49 8.04 -19.22
CA PRO A 318 -24.07 7.77 -19.48
C PRO A 318 -23.35 9.04 -19.93
N ALA A 319 -22.02 8.99 -19.79
CA ALA A 319 -21.15 9.99 -20.40
C ALA A 319 -21.38 10.05 -21.91
N VAL A 320 -21.55 11.26 -22.45
CA VAL A 320 -21.72 11.48 -23.89
C VAL A 320 -20.33 11.71 -24.50
N PRO A 321 -19.86 10.83 -25.40
CA PRO A 321 -18.60 11.05 -26.10
C PRO A 321 -18.81 12.06 -27.23
N ILE A 322 -18.02 13.12 -27.22
CA ILE A 322 -17.99 14.17 -28.24
C ILE A 322 -16.69 14.02 -28.99
N SER A 323 -16.76 13.56 -30.24
CA SER A 323 -15.57 13.51 -31.08
C SER A 323 -15.25 14.89 -31.65
N TYR A 324 -13.98 15.25 -31.65
CA TYR A 324 -13.49 16.51 -32.15
C TYR A 324 -12.16 16.30 -32.87
N SER A 325 -11.87 17.23 -33.78
CA SER A 325 -10.60 17.31 -34.47
C SER A 325 -9.77 18.50 -34.03
N CYS A 326 -8.50 18.23 -33.75
CA CYS A 326 -7.51 19.22 -33.35
C CYS A 326 -6.32 19.13 -34.31
N PRO A 327 -6.21 20.05 -35.30
CA PRO A 327 -5.11 20.04 -36.26
C PRO A 327 -3.73 20.19 -35.63
N SER A 328 -3.65 20.86 -34.48
CA SER A 328 -2.39 21.14 -33.77
C SER A 328 -1.96 20.02 -32.81
N CYS A 329 -2.78 18.99 -32.62
CA CYS A 329 -2.54 17.92 -31.67
C CYS A 329 -1.95 16.66 -32.36
N PRO A 330 -1.03 15.90 -31.73
CA PRO A 330 -0.45 14.68 -32.34
C PRO A 330 -1.38 13.47 -32.27
N GLY A 331 -1.25 12.56 -33.24
CA GLY A 331 -2.07 11.35 -33.32
C GLY A 331 -3.24 11.51 -34.29
N SER A 332 -4.21 10.61 -34.24
CA SER A 332 -5.39 10.68 -35.10
C SER A 332 -6.04 12.06 -35.01
N SER A 333 -6.35 12.64 -36.16
CA SER A 333 -7.00 13.95 -36.26
C SER A 333 -8.33 13.99 -35.52
N VAL A 334 -8.94 12.83 -35.21
CA VAL A 334 -10.18 12.68 -34.45
C VAL A 334 -9.89 12.12 -33.05
N ARG A 335 -10.40 12.80 -32.03
CA ARG A 335 -10.30 12.50 -30.58
C ARG A 335 -11.67 12.55 -29.95
N SER A 336 -11.87 12.02 -28.75
CA SER A 336 -13.16 12.08 -28.02
C SER A 336 -13.03 12.70 -26.63
N PHE A 337 -14.03 13.52 -26.25
CA PHE A 337 -14.22 14.05 -24.91
C PHE A 337 -15.53 13.54 -24.33
N GLU A 338 -15.50 12.99 -23.12
CA GLU A 338 -16.69 12.44 -22.46
C GLU A 338 -17.25 13.41 -21.41
N THR A 339 -18.56 13.66 -21.44
CA THR A 339 -19.23 14.44 -20.39
C THR A 339 -19.29 13.67 -19.07
N GLU A 340 -19.43 14.38 -17.96
CA GLU A 340 -19.69 13.71 -16.68
C GLU A 340 -21.08 13.02 -16.71
N PRO A 341 -21.22 11.82 -16.11
CA PRO A 341 -22.49 11.10 -16.06
C PRO A 341 -23.48 11.83 -15.14
N VAL A 342 -24.75 11.87 -15.55
CA VAL A 342 -25.79 12.62 -14.82
C VAL A 342 -26.74 11.64 -14.12
N ILE A 343 -26.90 11.80 -12.81
CA ILE A 343 -27.83 10.98 -12.01
C ILE A 343 -29.22 11.61 -12.06
N PHE A 344 -30.23 10.81 -12.34
CA PHE A 344 -31.64 11.20 -12.42
C PHE A 344 -32.53 10.20 -11.68
N LYS A 345 -33.46 10.70 -10.87
CA LYS A 345 -34.38 9.86 -10.07
C LYS A 345 -35.80 9.90 -10.62
N VAL A 346 -36.37 8.73 -10.89
CA VAL A 346 -37.73 8.59 -11.41
C VAL A 346 -38.61 7.94 -10.34
N SER A 347 -39.74 8.56 -10.02
CA SER A 347 -40.74 7.97 -9.12
C SER A 347 -41.93 7.40 -9.87
N SER A 348 -42.58 6.40 -9.26
CA SER A 348 -43.80 5.77 -9.75
C SER A 348 -45.09 6.50 -9.34
N ILE A 349 -45.00 7.64 -8.66
CA ILE A 349 -46.19 8.36 -8.18
C ILE A 349 -46.80 9.10 -9.36
N ILE A 350 -48.00 8.69 -9.76
CA ILE A 350 -48.84 9.42 -10.73
C ILE A 350 -49.72 10.39 -9.92
N PRO A 351 -49.42 11.70 -9.86
CA PRO A 351 -50.27 12.66 -9.18
C PRO A 351 -51.60 12.82 -9.94
N ALA A 352 -52.68 13.10 -9.21
CA ALA A 352 -54.04 13.21 -9.75
C ALA A 352 -54.25 14.49 -10.59
N GLU A 353 -53.40 15.51 -10.47
CA GLU A 353 -53.51 16.79 -11.19
C GLU A 353 -52.20 17.20 -11.88
N GLN A 354 -52.31 17.78 -13.09
CA GLN A 354 -51.16 18.11 -13.95
C GLN A 354 -50.28 19.25 -13.42
N SER A 355 -50.74 20.07 -12.47
CA SER A 355 -49.95 21.17 -11.89
C SER A 355 -48.95 20.71 -10.82
N GLU A 356 -49.01 19.45 -10.37
CA GLU A 356 -48.20 18.92 -9.27
C GLU A 356 -47.08 17.94 -9.73
N TYR A 357 -46.74 17.86 -11.02
CA TYR A 357 -45.66 17.00 -11.55
C TYR A 357 -44.24 17.30 -11.03
N ARG A 358 -44.09 18.14 -10.01
CA ARG A 358 -42.79 18.49 -9.43
C ARG A 358 -42.50 17.56 -8.26
N LEU A 359 -41.61 16.59 -8.52
CA LEU A 359 -40.97 15.87 -7.43
C LEU A 359 -40.14 16.87 -6.63
N ILE A 360 -40.52 17.11 -5.38
CA ILE A 360 -39.72 17.91 -4.44
C ILE A 360 -38.50 17.07 -4.08
N VAL A 361 -37.47 17.13 -4.92
CA VAL A 361 -36.15 16.60 -4.61
C VAL A 361 -35.44 17.68 -3.79
N PRO A 362 -35.02 17.38 -2.54
CA PRO A 362 -34.20 18.30 -1.75
C PRO A 362 -33.00 18.76 -2.58
N ALA A 363 -32.81 20.08 -2.69
CA ALA A 363 -31.69 20.66 -3.45
C ALA A 363 -30.33 20.31 -2.84
N GLU A 364 -30.31 20.14 -1.51
CA GLU A 364 -29.20 19.61 -0.76
C GLU A 364 -29.38 18.09 -0.61
N PRO A 365 -28.31 17.29 -0.78
CA PRO A 365 -28.39 15.91 -0.33
C PRO A 365 -28.77 15.97 1.14
N ILE A 366 -29.97 15.48 1.49
CA ILE A 366 -30.25 15.15 2.88
C ILE A 366 -29.14 14.18 3.22
N SER A 367 -28.15 14.66 3.98
CA SER A 367 -27.10 13.82 4.48
C SER A 367 -27.85 12.70 5.16
N PRO A 368 -27.74 11.44 4.66
CA PRO A 368 -28.36 10.34 5.37
C PRO A 368 -27.95 10.53 6.81
N ALA A 369 -28.93 10.51 7.71
CA ALA A 369 -28.68 10.49 9.14
C ALA A 369 -28.02 9.15 9.50
N PHE A 370 -26.96 8.78 8.78
CA PHE A 370 -25.98 7.88 9.31
C PHE A 370 -25.52 8.57 10.57
N HIS A 371 -25.84 7.95 11.69
CA HIS A 371 -25.11 8.13 12.92
C HIS A 371 -23.67 7.65 12.70
N LEU A 372 -22.93 8.20 11.72
CA LEU A 372 -21.54 7.92 11.42
C LEU A 372 -20.68 8.13 12.65
N ALA A 373 -21.05 9.11 13.49
CA ALA A 373 -20.46 9.28 14.81
C ALA A 373 -20.73 8.07 15.74
N ALA A 374 -21.97 7.58 15.82
CA ALA A 374 -22.31 6.42 16.64
C ALA A 374 -21.68 5.12 16.09
N TYR A 375 -21.71 4.89 14.77
CA TYR A 375 -21.04 3.75 14.14
C TYR A 375 -19.52 3.83 14.24
N ARG A 376 -18.91 5.02 14.17
CA ARG A 376 -17.47 5.18 14.45
C ARG A 376 -17.15 4.93 15.92
N GLN A 377 -18.03 5.33 16.84
CA GLN A 377 -17.85 5.10 18.27
C GLN A 377 -18.02 3.61 18.62
N GLN A 378 -19.01 2.95 18.02
CA GLN A 378 -19.26 1.53 18.17
C GLN A 378 -18.16 0.71 17.48
N GLY A 379 -17.74 1.08 16.27
CA GLY A 379 -16.60 0.45 15.60
C GLY A 379 -15.28 0.61 16.36
N LYS A 380 -15.06 1.75 17.04
CA LYS A 380 -13.91 1.91 17.95
C LYS A 380 -14.01 1.03 19.19
N PHE A 381 -15.22 0.82 19.71
CA PHE A 381 -15.45 -0.09 20.83
C PHE A 381 -15.23 -1.55 20.41
N ASP A 382 -15.77 -1.96 19.27
CA ASP A 382 -15.61 -3.30 18.71
C ASP A 382 -14.15 -3.59 18.35
N LEU A 383 -13.42 -2.61 17.82
CA LEU A 383 -11.98 -2.75 17.53
C LEU A 383 -11.15 -2.89 18.82
N ARG A 384 -11.51 -2.16 19.89
CA ARG A 384 -10.87 -2.34 21.22
C ARG A 384 -11.19 -3.71 21.80
N LEU A 385 -12.44 -4.17 21.68
CA LEU A 385 -12.85 -5.50 22.14
C LEU A 385 -12.10 -6.59 21.37
N ALA A 386 -11.98 -6.46 20.04
CA ALA A 386 -11.25 -7.39 19.19
C ALA A 386 -9.76 -7.45 19.58
N LEU A 387 -9.11 -6.30 19.82
CA LEU A 387 -7.72 -6.26 20.28
C LEU A 387 -7.54 -6.95 21.65
N ILE A 388 -8.47 -6.74 22.59
CA ILE A 388 -8.44 -7.42 23.90
C ILE A 388 -8.63 -8.94 23.72
N CYS A 389 -9.55 -9.37 22.87
CA CYS A 389 -9.76 -10.79 22.56
C CYS A 389 -8.53 -11.43 21.91
N PHE A 390 -7.91 -10.77 20.93
CA PHE A 390 -6.68 -11.26 20.30
C PHE A 390 -5.52 -11.32 21.30
N ALA A 391 -5.38 -10.32 22.16
CA ALA A 391 -4.40 -10.33 23.24
C ALA A 391 -4.64 -11.45 24.26
N GLY A 392 -5.89 -11.90 24.46
CA GLY A 392 -6.23 -13.04 25.32
C GLY A 392 -6.04 -14.42 24.66
N ILE A 393 -6.22 -14.52 23.33
CA ILE A 393 -6.10 -15.78 22.58
C ILE A 393 -4.64 -16.25 22.50
N VAL A 394 -3.70 -15.34 22.25
CA VAL A 394 -2.27 -15.67 22.13
C VAL A 394 -1.72 -16.39 23.38
N PRO A 395 -1.88 -15.87 24.61
CA PRO A 395 -1.41 -16.57 25.81
C PRO A 395 -2.18 -17.87 26.05
N CYS A 396 -3.47 -17.97 25.72
CA CYS A 396 -4.22 -19.22 25.83
C CYS A 396 -3.69 -20.30 24.86
N ALA A 397 -3.36 -19.92 23.63
CA ALA A 397 -2.79 -20.84 22.63
C ALA A 397 -1.39 -21.32 23.04
N VAL A 398 -0.54 -20.43 23.55
CA VAL A 398 0.78 -20.78 24.10
C VAL A 398 0.64 -21.71 25.31
N TRP A 399 -0.30 -21.42 26.22
CA TRP A 399 -0.59 -22.27 27.37
C TRP A 399 -1.05 -23.68 26.97
N LEU A 400 -1.96 -23.77 25.98
CA LEU A 400 -2.42 -25.05 25.42
C LEU A 400 -1.29 -25.86 24.77
N LEU A 401 -0.36 -25.20 24.06
CA LEU A 401 0.81 -25.86 23.47
C LEU A 401 1.76 -26.41 24.54
N ILE A 402 1.99 -25.66 25.63
CA ILE A 402 2.82 -26.11 26.75
C ILE A 402 2.17 -27.31 27.45
N LEU A 403 0.86 -27.27 27.70
CA LEU A 403 0.10 -28.38 28.27
C LEU A 403 0.17 -29.63 27.40
N ARG A 404 -0.01 -29.49 26.08
CA ARG A 404 0.13 -30.62 25.15
C ARG A 404 1.52 -31.24 25.24
N ARG A 405 2.59 -30.44 25.23
CA ARG A 405 3.96 -30.96 25.36
C ARG A 405 4.20 -31.70 26.67
N LYS A 406 3.66 -31.20 27.79
CA LYS A 406 3.75 -31.90 29.09
C LYS A 406 3.05 -33.24 29.07
N VAL A 407 1.81 -33.29 28.57
CA VAL A 407 1.04 -34.54 28.47
C VAL A 407 1.72 -35.55 27.55
N THR A 408 2.31 -35.11 26.44
CA THR A 408 3.05 -36.02 25.56
C THR A 408 4.32 -36.56 26.24
N ALA A 409 5.06 -35.73 26.98
CA ALA A 409 6.24 -36.17 27.72
C ALA A 409 5.90 -37.17 28.84
N GLU A 410 4.81 -36.92 29.58
CA GLU A 410 4.33 -37.84 30.63
C GLU A 410 3.90 -39.20 30.05
N ARG A 411 3.30 -39.22 28.85
CA ARG A 411 2.93 -40.48 28.18
C ARG A 411 4.14 -41.31 27.76
N VAL A 412 5.19 -40.67 27.25
CA VAL A 412 6.43 -41.37 26.86
C VAL A 412 7.10 -41.98 28.09
N LEU A 413 7.19 -41.24 29.20
CA LEU A 413 7.73 -41.75 30.45
C LEU A 413 6.92 -42.94 31.01
N LEU A 414 5.59 -42.89 30.93
CA LEU A 414 4.73 -44.01 31.34
C LEU A 414 4.93 -45.25 30.46
N GLU A 415 5.09 -45.08 29.15
CA GLU A 415 5.35 -46.20 28.24
C GLU A 415 6.71 -46.86 28.49
N ASP A 416 7.74 -46.09 28.81
CA ASP A 416 9.08 -46.62 29.09
C ASP A 416 9.16 -47.30 30.46
N ASN A 417 8.51 -46.75 31.51
CA ASN A 417 8.40 -47.41 32.81
C ASN A 417 7.66 -48.76 32.71
N ASN A 418 6.57 -48.83 31.93
CA ASN A 418 5.84 -50.09 31.72
C ASN A 418 6.70 -51.15 31.00
N LYS A 419 7.57 -50.74 30.06
CA LYS A 419 8.50 -51.66 29.38
C LYS A 419 9.56 -52.18 30.34
N GLU A 420 10.09 -51.32 31.19
CA GLU A 420 11.08 -51.69 32.21
C GLU A 420 10.51 -52.74 33.18
N GLU A 421 9.33 -52.50 33.74
CA GLU A 421 8.65 -53.43 34.64
C GLU A 421 8.40 -54.80 33.99
N LEU A 422 7.95 -54.80 32.73
CA LEU A 422 7.67 -56.02 31.97
C LEU A 422 8.96 -56.82 31.68
N LEU A 423 10.08 -56.14 31.40
CA LEU A 423 11.38 -56.79 31.21
C LEU A 423 11.94 -57.36 32.53
N ALA A 424 11.78 -56.62 33.64
CA ALA A 424 12.17 -57.10 34.97
C ALA A 424 11.38 -58.35 35.37
N GLU A 425 10.07 -58.37 35.12
CA GLU A 425 9.20 -59.52 35.42
C GLU A 425 9.55 -60.73 34.55
N LYS A 426 9.79 -60.53 33.25
CA LYS A 426 10.27 -61.59 32.35
C LYS A 426 11.60 -62.17 32.81
N LEU A 427 12.55 -61.32 33.19
CA LEU A 427 13.86 -61.76 33.67
C LEU A 427 13.74 -62.54 34.98
N ARG A 428 12.92 -62.07 35.95
CA ARG A 428 12.64 -62.82 37.18
C ARG A 428 12.00 -64.18 36.90
N SER A 429 11.01 -64.22 36.00
CA SER A 429 10.34 -65.47 35.64
C SER A 429 11.29 -66.48 35.00
N LEU A 430 12.20 -66.02 34.13
CA LEU A 430 13.14 -66.88 33.44
C LEU A 430 14.25 -67.38 34.38
N VAL A 431 14.73 -66.53 35.28
CA VAL A 431 15.78 -66.88 36.24
C VAL A 431 15.30 -67.87 37.32
N GLN A 432 14.00 -67.87 37.65
CA GLN A 432 13.40 -68.77 38.65
C GLN A 432 13.10 -70.18 38.12
N VAL A 433 13.13 -70.41 36.79
CA VAL A 433 12.92 -71.73 36.21
C VAL A 433 14.19 -72.58 36.36
N THR A 434 14.06 -73.83 36.78
CA THR A 434 15.20 -74.76 36.87
C THR A 434 15.77 -75.00 35.46
N PRO A 435 17.07 -74.71 35.22
CA PRO A 435 17.64 -74.76 33.89
C PRO A 435 17.78 -76.21 33.42
N THR A 436 17.20 -76.54 32.26
CA THR A 436 17.46 -77.81 31.58
C THR A 436 18.72 -77.69 30.73
N ALA A 437 19.60 -78.69 30.78
CA ALA A 437 20.80 -78.74 29.94
C ALA A 437 20.42 -78.66 28.44
N PRO A 438 21.22 -77.95 27.61
CA PRO A 438 22.52 -77.37 27.93
C PRO A 438 22.45 -75.96 28.53
N HIS A 439 23.20 -75.73 29.62
CA HIS A 439 23.15 -74.46 30.37
C HIS A 439 23.64 -73.24 29.59
N TRP A 440 24.51 -73.41 28.58
CA TRP A 440 25.00 -72.28 27.78
C TRP A 440 23.88 -71.54 27.03
N ARG A 441 22.85 -72.25 26.54
CA ARG A 441 21.74 -71.64 25.82
C ARG A 441 20.86 -70.82 26.76
N TYR A 442 20.54 -71.39 27.91
CA TYR A 442 19.82 -70.72 28.98
C TYR A 442 20.55 -69.45 29.44
N LEU A 443 21.86 -69.53 29.71
CA LEU A 443 22.66 -68.38 30.12
C LEU A 443 22.79 -67.31 29.02
N GLY A 444 22.78 -67.70 27.74
CA GLY A 444 22.70 -66.75 26.63
C GLY A 444 21.39 -65.97 26.56
N GLU A 445 20.26 -66.64 26.80
CA GLU A 445 18.94 -65.99 26.85
C GLU A 445 18.84 -65.06 28.07
N VAL A 446 19.29 -65.51 29.25
CA VAL A 446 19.39 -64.69 30.46
C VAL A 446 20.28 -63.47 30.23
N GLY A 447 21.47 -63.66 29.65
CA GLY A 447 22.42 -62.58 29.38
C GLY A 447 21.88 -61.55 28.39
N SER A 448 21.17 -62.00 27.35
CA SER A 448 20.53 -61.10 26.38
C SER A 448 19.43 -60.26 27.02
N LEU A 449 18.57 -60.86 27.83
CA LEU A 449 17.49 -60.16 28.53
C LEU A 449 18.02 -59.23 29.63
N LEU A 450 19.07 -59.63 30.35
CA LEU A 450 19.71 -58.78 31.36
C LEU A 450 20.32 -57.54 30.71
N ARG A 451 20.95 -57.66 29.54
CA ARG A 451 21.47 -56.50 28.80
C ARG A 451 20.34 -55.58 28.32
N GLU A 452 19.25 -56.14 27.82
CA GLU A 452 18.07 -55.38 27.38
C GLU A 452 17.42 -54.62 28.54
N TYR A 453 17.26 -55.26 29.70
CA TYR A 453 16.79 -54.63 30.93
C TYR A 453 17.70 -53.47 31.37
N LEU A 454 19.02 -53.68 31.41
CA LEU A 454 19.97 -52.65 31.85
C LEU A 454 20.05 -51.46 30.89
N LEU A 455 19.88 -51.67 29.58
CA LEU A 455 19.83 -50.57 28.60
C LEU A 455 18.60 -49.68 28.79
N VAL A 456 17.42 -50.29 28.96
CA VAL A 456 16.17 -49.57 29.22
C VAL A 456 16.26 -48.83 30.55
N HIS A 457 16.71 -49.50 31.62
CA HIS A 457 16.88 -48.91 32.94
C HIS A 457 17.87 -47.73 32.97
N CYS A 458 18.98 -47.82 32.23
CA CYS A 458 19.99 -46.75 32.19
C CYS A 458 19.73 -45.67 31.12
N GLY A 459 18.64 -45.79 30.33
CA GLY A 459 18.30 -44.90 29.23
C GLY A 459 19.37 -44.84 28.14
N ILE A 460 19.93 -46.00 27.76
CA ILE A 460 20.98 -46.13 26.74
C ILE A 460 20.37 -46.71 25.45
N ASP A 461 20.77 -46.18 24.29
CA ASP A 461 20.27 -46.59 22.97
C ASP A 461 20.50 -48.10 22.72
N GLU A 462 19.52 -48.77 22.12
CA GLU A 462 19.52 -50.22 21.83
C GLU A 462 20.73 -50.67 20.98
N LYS A 463 21.35 -49.74 20.26
CA LYS A 463 22.56 -49.98 19.44
C LYS A 463 23.75 -50.54 20.23
N TYR A 464 23.76 -50.37 21.55
CA TYR A 464 24.82 -50.85 22.44
C TYR A 464 24.58 -52.25 23.04
N ARG A 465 23.61 -53.01 22.52
CA ARG A 465 23.29 -54.38 22.98
C ARG A 465 24.40 -55.42 22.76
N GLY A 466 25.26 -55.21 21.75
CA GLY A 466 26.28 -56.17 21.31
C GLY A 466 27.61 -56.07 22.05
N GLY A 467 28.46 -57.10 21.92
CA GLY A 467 29.81 -57.15 22.48
C GLY A 467 29.98 -58.14 23.64
N SER A 468 31.20 -58.21 24.17
CA SER A 468 31.47 -58.97 25.40
C SER A 468 30.88 -58.26 26.60
N GLY A 469 30.61 -59.00 27.66
CA GLY A 469 30.14 -58.48 28.94
C GLY A 469 31.00 -57.34 29.49
N LYS A 470 32.32 -57.44 29.30
CA LYS A 470 33.26 -56.41 29.70
C LYS A 470 33.05 -55.10 28.94
N GLN A 471 32.90 -55.17 27.61
CA GLN A 471 32.66 -53.99 26.77
C GLN A 471 31.29 -53.36 27.06
N PHE A 472 30.29 -54.20 27.35
CA PHE A 472 28.97 -53.74 27.74
C PHE A 472 29.01 -52.97 29.07
N LEU A 473 29.73 -53.46 30.08
CA LEU A 473 29.88 -52.78 31.37
C LEU A 473 30.61 -51.44 31.27
N GLU A 474 31.63 -51.34 30.41
CA GLU A 474 32.29 -50.06 30.12
C GLU A 474 31.31 -49.04 29.52
N THR A 475 30.29 -49.50 28.79
CA THR A 475 29.27 -48.65 28.17
C THR A 475 28.21 -48.18 29.18
N LEU A 476 27.94 -48.98 30.23
CA LEU A 476 27.02 -48.59 31.32
C LEU A 476 27.60 -47.47 32.20
N GLY A 477 28.93 -47.40 32.31
CA GLY A 477 29.64 -46.30 33.00
C GLY A 477 29.21 -46.11 34.46
N GLU A 478 29.13 -44.85 34.92
CA GLU A 478 28.74 -44.48 36.30
C GLU A 478 27.21 -44.46 36.54
N ARG A 479 26.39 -44.92 35.57
CA ARG A 479 24.92 -44.85 35.67
C ARG A 479 24.30 -45.93 36.55
N ILE A 480 25.10 -46.92 36.97
CA ILE A 480 24.67 -48.02 37.85
C ILE A 480 25.39 -47.88 39.20
N PRO A 481 24.72 -48.22 40.33
CA PRO A 481 25.37 -48.24 41.64
C PRO A 481 26.65 -49.08 41.64
N ARG A 482 27.73 -48.54 42.24
CA ARG A 482 29.04 -49.23 42.30
C ARG A 482 28.95 -50.63 42.91
N GLU A 483 28.02 -50.82 43.84
CA GLU A 483 27.74 -52.11 44.50
C GLU A 483 27.22 -53.19 43.53
N SER A 484 26.54 -52.80 42.44
CA SER A 484 26.03 -53.73 41.42
C SER A 484 27.01 -53.99 40.28
N LEU A 485 28.00 -53.12 40.08
CA LEU A 485 28.99 -53.24 39.00
C LEU A 485 29.90 -54.47 39.16
N GLU A 486 30.32 -54.77 40.39
CA GLU A 486 31.16 -55.94 40.66
C GLU A 486 30.40 -57.26 40.43
N SER A 487 29.17 -57.38 40.95
CA SER A 487 28.30 -58.54 40.70
C SER A 487 27.97 -58.71 39.22
N LEU A 488 27.64 -57.62 38.50
CA LEU A 488 27.39 -57.67 37.05
C LEU A 488 28.63 -58.10 36.25
N GLY A 489 29.83 -57.68 36.68
CA GLY A 489 31.11 -58.12 36.12
C GLY A 489 31.28 -59.63 36.20
N LEU A 490 31.03 -60.21 37.36
CA LEU A 490 31.10 -61.65 37.58
C LEU A 490 30.02 -62.41 36.80
N ILE A 491 28.79 -61.90 36.78
CA ILE A 491 27.67 -62.49 36.06
C ILE A 491 27.96 -62.57 34.56
N PHE A 492 28.34 -61.45 33.94
CA PHE A 492 28.60 -61.44 32.51
C PHE A 492 29.86 -62.22 32.12
N ALA A 493 30.89 -62.26 32.97
CA ALA A 493 32.07 -63.10 32.73
C ALA A 493 31.72 -64.60 32.78
N ALA A 494 30.87 -65.01 33.72
CA ALA A 494 30.39 -66.39 33.84
C ALA A 494 29.51 -66.78 32.64
N ILE A 495 28.64 -65.87 32.18
CA ILE A 495 27.81 -66.07 30.98
C ILE A 495 28.69 -66.19 29.72
N ASP A 496 29.60 -65.24 29.48
CA ASP A 496 30.48 -65.26 28.31
C ASP A 496 31.38 -66.52 28.29
N THR A 497 31.87 -66.95 29.45
CA THR A 497 32.69 -68.17 29.57
C THR A 497 31.87 -69.43 29.31
N SER A 498 30.63 -69.48 29.77
CA SER A 498 29.74 -70.64 29.56
C SER A 498 29.26 -70.76 28.11
N ILE A 499 28.98 -69.61 27.46
CA ILE A 499 28.62 -69.55 26.03
C ILE A 499 29.82 -69.92 25.17
N SER A 500 31.01 -69.32 25.41
CA SER A 500 32.21 -69.59 24.61
C SER A 500 32.72 -71.03 24.70
N ARG A 501 32.46 -71.73 25.81
CA ARG A 501 32.82 -73.14 26.02
C ARG A 501 31.68 -74.11 25.68
N GLU A 502 30.52 -73.60 25.27
CA GLU A 502 29.29 -74.37 25.00
C GLU A 502 28.99 -75.39 26.11
N SER A 503 29.13 -74.97 27.37
CA SER A 503 29.09 -75.90 28.50
C SER A 503 27.69 -76.50 28.69
N GLU A 504 27.59 -77.83 28.67
CA GLU A 504 26.32 -78.54 28.92
C GLU A 504 25.80 -78.32 30.35
N GLN A 505 26.70 -78.24 31.33
CA GLN A 505 26.39 -78.00 32.74
C GLN A 505 27.33 -76.94 33.34
N HIS A 506 26.77 -76.14 34.25
CA HIS A 506 27.49 -75.09 34.99
C HIS A 506 27.33 -75.38 36.47
N GLN A 507 28.43 -75.59 37.18
CA GLN A 507 28.44 -76.16 38.54
C GLN A 507 27.82 -75.24 39.60
N GLU A 508 27.77 -73.92 39.36
CA GLU A 508 27.31 -72.90 40.32
C GLU A 508 26.09 -72.12 39.79
N ILE A 509 25.24 -72.76 38.98
CA ILE A 509 24.15 -72.05 38.30
C ILE A 509 23.12 -71.44 39.26
N GLU A 510 22.86 -72.08 40.40
CA GLU A 510 21.93 -71.57 41.42
C GLU A 510 22.49 -70.30 42.11
N GLN A 511 23.80 -70.26 42.36
CA GLN A 511 24.46 -69.08 42.92
C GLN A 511 24.44 -67.90 41.92
N LEU A 512 24.66 -68.20 40.64
CA LEU A 512 24.57 -67.21 39.56
C LEU A 512 23.15 -66.67 39.40
N GLN A 513 22.11 -67.52 39.46
CA GLN A 513 20.71 -67.10 39.45
C GLN A 513 20.39 -66.19 40.65
N GLY A 514 20.91 -66.51 41.84
CA GLY A 514 20.76 -65.69 43.05
C GLY A 514 21.39 -64.30 42.93
N GLU A 515 22.60 -64.20 42.37
CA GLU A 515 23.28 -62.91 42.14
C GLU A 515 22.56 -62.07 41.06
N ILE A 516 22.01 -62.70 40.02
CA ILE A 516 21.22 -61.99 38.99
C ILE A 516 19.95 -61.39 39.60
N LEU A 517 19.20 -62.16 40.39
CA LEU A 517 17.99 -61.64 41.06
C LEU A 517 18.32 -60.50 42.04
N LYS A 518 19.41 -60.64 42.80
CA LYS A 518 19.87 -59.61 43.73
C LYS A 518 20.20 -58.29 43.01
N VAL A 519 20.85 -58.35 41.84
CA VAL A 519 21.14 -57.14 41.05
C VAL A 519 19.86 -56.50 40.49
N VAL A 520 18.90 -57.31 40.02
CA VAL A 520 17.61 -56.81 39.52
C VAL A 520 16.82 -56.12 40.63
N ASP A 521 16.83 -56.67 41.84
CA ASP A 521 16.12 -56.09 42.98
C ASP A 521 16.83 -54.83 43.53
N LEU A 522 18.17 -54.80 43.55
CA LEU A 522 18.95 -53.62 43.96
C LEU A 522 18.82 -52.45 42.97
N THR A 523 18.74 -52.74 41.67
CA THR A 523 18.53 -51.71 40.64
C THR A 523 17.10 -51.17 40.68
N ALA A 524 16.10 -52.02 40.91
CA ALA A 524 14.71 -51.59 41.09
C ALA A 524 14.49 -50.73 42.36
N GLN A 525 15.14 -51.06 43.48
CA GLN A 525 15.01 -50.30 44.74
C GLN A 525 15.63 -48.90 44.66
N ASN A 526 16.73 -48.74 43.93
CA ASN A 526 17.39 -47.44 43.75
C ASN A 526 16.63 -46.51 42.80
N ALA A 527 15.91 -47.05 41.81
CA ALA A 527 15.03 -46.25 40.95
C ALA A 527 13.87 -45.61 41.74
N ALA A 528 13.30 -46.33 42.72
CA ALA A 528 12.22 -45.81 43.56
C ALA A 528 12.67 -44.69 44.54
N ALA A 529 13.97 -44.59 44.84
CA ALA A 529 14.54 -43.59 45.75
C ALA A 529 14.97 -42.29 45.06
N HIS A 530 15.06 -42.27 43.72
CA HIS A 530 15.49 -41.13 42.91
C HIS A 530 14.45 -40.61 41.90
N GLY A 531 13.24 -41.19 41.91
CA GLY A 531 12.08 -40.76 41.11
C GLY A 531 11.27 -39.62 41.72
#